data_AF-A0A970XAN3-F1
#
_entry.id   AF-A0A970XAN3-F1
#
_cell.length_a   1.000
_cell.length_b   1.000
_cell.length_c   1.000
_cell.angle_alpha   90.00
_cell.angle_beta   90.00
_cell.angle_gamma   90.00
#
_symmetry.space_group_name_H-M   'P 1'
#
loop_
_entity.id
_entity.type
_entity.pdbx_description
1 polymer ?
#
loop_
_entity_poly.entity_id
_entity_poly.type
_entity_poly.pdbx_seq_one_letter_code
_entity_poly.pdbx_strand_id
1 'polypeptide(L)'
;MNEPQALRLLSVLVGYFWRSRIHEINVSLKQRKEEYEIEVNGFTPAAPSDLEKFKRGLQEGCQPELADYYDQLLGPDSGDADAYHLLGAVIERADITYEEQRLTVKIIKAIDTRD
;
A
#
# COMPACT_ATOMS: atom_id res chain seq x y z
N MET A 1 8.07 -2.20 -11.54
CA MET A 1 8.45 -2.01 -10.12
C MET A 1 9.69 -2.84 -9.84
N ASN A 2 10.65 -2.31 -9.10
CA ASN A 2 11.83 -3.07 -8.64
C ASN A 2 11.63 -3.60 -7.21
N GLU A 3 12.47 -4.55 -6.78
CA GLU A 3 12.37 -5.16 -5.44
C GLU A 3 12.42 -4.13 -4.29
N PRO A 4 13.29 -3.10 -4.29
CA PRO A 4 13.29 -2.07 -3.26
C PRO A 4 11.97 -1.31 -3.14
N GLN A 5 11.33 -0.97 -4.26
CA GLN A 5 10.01 -0.31 -4.28
C GLN A 5 8.92 -1.22 -3.71
N ALA A 6 8.94 -2.51 -4.07
CA ALA A 6 7.99 -3.49 -3.54
C ALA A 6 8.08 -3.60 -2.01
N LEU A 7 9.30 -3.66 -1.47
CA LEU A 7 9.55 -3.75 -0.03
C LEU A 7 9.15 -2.45 0.70
N ARG A 8 9.34 -1.27 0.08
CA ARG A 8 8.86 0.01 0.63
C ARG A 8 7.33 0.06 0.70
N LEU A 9 6.64 -0.31 -0.38
CA LEU A 9 5.18 -0.38 -0.38
C LEU A 9 4.67 -1.34 0.71
N LEU A 10 5.29 -2.52 0.81
CA LEU A 10 4.95 -3.50 1.83
C LEU A 10 5.18 -2.95 3.26
N SER A 11 6.31 -2.27 3.51
CA SER A 11 6.61 -1.75 4.85
C SER A 11 5.59 -0.71 5.31
N VAL A 12 5.11 0.14 4.39
CA VAL A 12 4.08 1.13 4.73
C VAL A 12 2.72 0.47 4.98
N LEU A 13 2.33 -0.53 4.18
CA LEU A 13 1.09 -1.29 4.41
C LEU A 13 1.14 -2.04 5.76
N VAL A 14 2.23 -2.74 6.05
CA VAL A 14 2.42 -3.42 7.34
C VAL A 14 2.44 -2.42 8.48
N GLY A 15 3.09 -1.27 8.30
CA GLY A 15 3.11 -0.17 9.27
C GLY A 15 1.71 0.36 9.58
N TYR A 16 0.82 0.47 8.59
CA TYR A 16 -0.58 0.82 8.81
C TYR A 16 -1.27 -0.21 9.70
N PHE A 17 -1.21 -1.49 9.34
CA PHE A 17 -1.81 -2.58 10.12
C PHE A 17 -1.32 -2.57 11.57
N TRP A 18 -0.01 -2.38 11.77
CA TRP A 18 0.57 -2.31 13.10
C TRP A 18 0.05 -1.12 13.93
N ARG A 19 -0.05 0.07 13.34
CA ARG A 19 -0.63 1.26 14.00
C ARG A 19 -2.11 1.10 14.31
N SER A 20 -2.83 0.39 13.45
CA SER A 20 -4.23 0.01 13.65
C SER A 20 -4.43 -1.14 14.65
N ARG A 21 -3.36 -1.59 15.34
CA ARG A 21 -3.35 -2.70 16.32
C ARG A 21 -3.75 -4.06 15.73
N ILE A 22 -3.49 -4.25 14.45
CA ILE A 22 -3.67 -5.52 13.75
C ILE A 22 -2.32 -6.24 13.78
N HIS A 23 -2.18 -7.20 14.69
CA HIS A 23 -0.91 -7.88 14.95
C HIS A 23 -0.78 -9.24 14.24
N GLU A 24 -1.91 -9.85 13.87
CA GLU A 24 -1.93 -11.01 12.99
C GLU A 24 -2.03 -10.52 11.54
N ILE A 25 -0.88 -10.49 10.86
CA ILE A 25 -0.74 -9.95 9.50
C ILE A 25 -0.30 -11.08 8.57
N ASN A 26 -1.06 -11.29 7.50
CA ASN A 26 -0.72 -12.17 6.39
C ASN A 26 -0.35 -11.31 5.19
N VAL A 27 0.74 -11.67 4.52
CA VAL A 27 1.26 -10.96 3.36
C VAL A 27 1.36 -11.91 2.18
N SER A 28 0.85 -11.50 1.03
CA SER A 28 1.06 -12.15 -0.25
C SER A 28 1.71 -11.17 -1.22
N LEU A 29 2.90 -11.51 -1.71
CA LEU A 29 3.59 -10.77 -2.78
C LEU A 29 3.65 -11.68 -4.01
N LYS A 30 3.10 -11.23 -5.13
CA LYS A 30 3.12 -11.97 -6.40
C LYS A 30 3.66 -11.08 -7.50
N GLN A 31 4.70 -11.54 -8.18
CA GLN A 31 5.14 -10.99 -9.45
C GLN A 31 4.44 -11.76 -10.57
N ARG A 32 3.65 -11.05 -11.37
CA ARG A 32 3.04 -11.57 -12.61
C ARG A 32 3.83 -11.03 -13.82
N LYS A 33 3.40 -11.41 -15.03
CA LYS A 33 4.09 -10.98 -16.27
C LYS A 33 4.08 -9.47 -16.47
N GLU A 34 3.00 -8.79 -16.09
CA GLU A 34 2.76 -7.37 -16.41
C GLU A 34 2.54 -6.51 -15.16
N GLU A 35 2.43 -7.14 -13.98
CA GLU A 35 2.10 -6.43 -12.74
C GLU A 35 2.71 -7.12 -11.52
N TYR A 36 2.88 -6.34 -10.47
CA TYR A 36 3.07 -6.81 -9.11
C TYR A 36 1.78 -6.65 -8.32
N GLU A 37 1.45 -7.68 -7.55
CA GLU A 37 0.32 -7.72 -6.64
C GLU A 37 0.86 -7.86 -5.22
N ILE A 38 0.53 -6.90 -4.35
CA ILE A 38 0.78 -6.98 -2.91
C ILE A 38 -0.58 -7.02 -2.23
N GLU A 39 -0.80 -8.05 -1.41
CA GLU A 39 -1.98 -8.19 -0.58
C GLU A 39 -1.55 -8.33 0.88
N VAL A 40 -2.10 -7.46 1.73
CA VAL A 40 -1.90 -7.51 3.18
C VAL A 40 -3.27 -7.67 3.82
N ASN A 41 -3.45 -8.67 4.67
CA ASN A 41 -4.68 -8.87 5.39
C ASN A 41 -4.45 -9.26 6.86
N GLY A 42 -5.44 -9.01 7.69
CA GLY A 42 -5.32 -9.26 9.12
C GLY A 42 -6.66 -9.16 9.84
N PHE A 43 -6.76 -9.89 10.95
CA PHE A 43 -7.95 -9.89 11.78
C PHE A 43 -8.03 -8.61 12.61
N THR A 44 -9.19 -7.94 12.58
CA THR A 44 -9.50 -6.83 13.47
C THR A 44 -10.99 -6.83 13.82
N PRO A 45 -11.35 -6.84 15.12
CA PRO A 45 -12.75 -6.95 15.56
C PRO A 45 -13.58 -5.72 15.20
N ALA A 46 -12.93 -4.59 14.92
CA ALA A 46 -13.55 -3.38 14.41
C ALA A 46 -12.70 -2.78 13.28
N ALA A 47 -13.37 -2.12 12.33
CA ALA A 47 -12.67 -1.35 11.31
C ALA A 47 -11.78 -0.27 11.96
N PRO A 48 -10.57 -0.01 11.43
CA PRO A 48 -9.77 1.12 11.88
C PRO A 48 -10.56 2.43 11.75
N SER A 49 -10.45 3.32 12.75
CA SER A 49 -11.20 4.59 12.76
C SER A 49 -10.82 5.52 11.61
N ASP A 50 -9.62 5.35 11.05
CA ASP A 50 -9.08 6.12 9.94
C ASP A 50 -9.16 5.38 8.59
N LEU A 51 -9.86 4.25 8.52
CA LEU A 51 -9.93 3.42 7.31
C LEU A 51 -10.35 4.22 6.07
N GLU A 52 -11.34 5.10 6.19
CA GLU A 52 -11.79 5.92 5.06
C GLU A 52 -10.78 7.00 4.65
N LYS A 53 -9.93 7.48 5.58
CA LYS A 53 -8.81 8.37 5.25
C LYS A 53 -7.72 7.57 4.50
N PHE A 54 -7.42 6.37 4.99
CA PHE A 54 -6.43 5.48 4.38
C PHE A 54 -6.82 5.06 2.96
N LYS A 55 -8.07 4.59 2.77
CA LYS A 55 -8.63 4.24 1.45
C LYS A 55 -8.47 5.38 0.47
N ARG A 56 -8.91 6.57 0.87
CA ARG A 56 -8.84 7.77 0.07
C ARG A 56 -7.41 8.12 -0.33
N GLY A 57 -6.46 8.06 0.61
CA GLY A 57 -5.05 8.33 0.31
C GLY A 57 -4.47 7.38 -0.74
N LEU A 58 -4.79 6.09 -0.65
CA LEU A 58 -4.34 5.08 -1.62
C LEU A 58 -5.03 5.19 -2.98
N GLN A 59 -6.31 5.57 -3.01
CA GLN A 59 -7.11 5.60 -4.24
C GLN A 59 -7.02 6.95 -4.97
N GLU A 60 -7.09 8.07 -4.25
CA GLU A 60 -7.00 9.43 -4.80
C GLU A 60 -5.55 9.88 -5.03
N GLY A 61 -4.59 9.23 -4.39
CA GLY A 61 -3.16 9.52 -4.56
C GLY A 61 -2.58 9.08 -5.92
N CYS A 62 -3.31 8.33 -6.76
CA CYS A 62 -2.90 7.95 -8.12
C CYS A 62 -2.67 9.18 -9.02
N GLN A 63 -1.50 9.80 -8.91
CA GLN A 63 -1.00 10.89 -9.74
C GLN A 63 0.31 10.46 -10.39
N PRO A 64 0.25 9.78 -11.55
CA PRO A 64 1.42 9.20 -12.21
C PRO A 64 2.48 10.26 -12.57
N GLU A 65 2.11 11.53 -12.70
CA GLU A 65 3.02 12.63 -13.01
C GLU A 65 3.98 13.00 -11.85
N LEU A 66 3.67 12.55 -10.62
CA LEU A 66 4.45 12.87 -9.41
C LEU A 66 5.16 11.66 -8.80
N ALA A 67 5.06 10.49 -9.43
CA ALA A 67 5.60 9.22 -8.93
C ALA A 67 7.10 9.31 -8.57
N ASP A 68 7.93 9.90 -9.44
CA ASP A 68 9.37 10.01 -9.22
C ASP A 68 9.76 10.94 -8.06
N TYR A 69 8.97 11.99 -7.82
CA TYR A 69 9.16 12.90 -6.69
C TYR A 69 8.79 12.24 -5.37
N TYR A 70 7.74 11.41 -5.37
CA TYR A 70 7.28 10.70 -4.18
C TYR A 70 8.15 9.50 -3.82
N ASP A 71 8.77 8.81 -4.79
CA ASP A 71 9.75 7.75 -4.51
C ASP A 71 10.98 8.29 -3.76
N GLN A 72 11.35 9.56 -3.98
CA GLN A 72 12.42 10.24 -3.22
C GLN A 72 11.99 10.61 -1.79
N LEU A 73 10.71 10.95 -1.60
CA LEU A 73 10.18 11.30 -0.28
C LEU A 73 9.97 10.07 0.62
N LEU A 74 9.69 8.91 0.02
CA LEU A 74 9.56 7.60 0.68
C LEU A 74 10.90 6.96 1.11
N GLY A 75 11.95 7.77 1.28
CA GLY A 75 13.27 7.33 1.75
C GLY A 75 13.23 6.64 3.13
N PRO A 76 14.34 5.99 3.55
CA PRO A 76 14.39 5.10 4.72
C PRO A 76 14.00 5.77 6.06
N ASP A 77 13.98 7.10 6.13
CA ASP A 77 13.62 7.89 7.31
C ASP A 77 12.26 8.59 7.21
N SER A 78 11.41 8.23 6.24
CA SER A 78 10.07 8.79 6.09
C SER A 78 9.11 8.25 7.18
N GLY A 79 9.34 8.70 8.42
CA GLY A 79 8.50 8.41 9.59
C GLY A 79 7.11 9.05 9.55
N ASP A 80 6.64 9.47 8.38
CA ASP A 80 5.34 10.13 8.25
C ASP A 80 4.26 9.08 8.01
N ALA A 81 3.60 8.70 9.10
CA ALA A 81 2.53 7.72 9.13
C ALA A 81 1.35 8.07 8.20
N ASP A 82 1.27 9.31 7.70
CA ASP A 82 0.20 9.84 6.84
C ASP A 82 0.59 9.95 5.35
N ALA A 83 1.73 9.36 4.95
CA ALA A 83 2.23 9.29 3.57
C ALA A 83 1.38 8.42 2.61
N TYR A 84 0.12 8.11 2.91
CA TYR A 84 -0.72 7.24 2.07
C TYR A 84 -0.94 7.80 0.65
N HIS A 85 -0.96 9.13 0.50
CA HIS A 85 -1.02 9.80 -0.79
C HIS A 85 0.23 9.53 -1.65
N LEU A 86 1.40 9.35 -1.03
CA LEU A 86 2.65 9.01 -1.71
C LEU A 86 2.62 7.56 -2.24
N LEU A 87 1.94 6.66 -1.52
CA LEU A 87 1.72 5.28 -1.98
C LEU A 87 0.76 5.22 -3.16
N GLY A 88 -0.32 6.02 -3.14
CA GLY A 88 -1.27 6.11 -4.24
C GLY A 88 -0.60 6.48 -5.56
N ALA A 89 0.40 7.37 -5.53
CA ALA A 89 1.04 7.87 -6.75
C ALA A 89 1.94 6.85 -7.46
N VAL A 90 2.33 5.79 -6.74
CA VAL A 90 3.24 4.76 -7.26
C VAL A 90 2.52 3.43 -7.55
N ILE A 91 1.20 3.36 -7.38
CA ILE A 91 0.37 2.19 -7.67
C ILE A 91 -0.66 2.52 -8.75
N GLU A 92 -1.16 1.50 -9.46
CA GLU A 92 -2.19 1.66 -10.51
C GLU A 92 -3.59 1.48 -9.93
N ARG A 93 -3.72 0.61 -8.91
CA ARG A 93 -5.00 0.30 -8.27
C ARG A 93 -4.80 -0.11 -6.82
N ALA A 94 -5.75 0.30 -5.98
CA ALA A 94 -5.90 -0.19 -4.61
C ALA A 94 -7.35 -0.64 -4.36
N ASP A 95 -7.48 -1.89 -3.92
CA ASP A 95 -8.73 -2.51 -3.49
C ASP A 95 -8.63 -2.74 -1.96
N ILE A 96 -9.48 -2.06 -1.18
CA ILE A 96 -9.48 -2.13 0.28
C ILE A 96 -10.86 -2.56 0.78
N THR A 97 -10.92 -3.68 1.48
CA THR A 97 -12.17 -4.22 2.03
C THR A 97 -12.04 -4.48 3.53
N TYR A 98 -13.15 -4.31 4.25
CA TYR A 98 -13.28 -4.74 5.64
C TYR A 98 -14.55 -5.58 5.76
N GLU A 99 -14.37 -6.89 5.81
CA GLU A 99 -15.45 -7.88 5.80
C GLU A 99 -15.11 -9.00 6.77
N GLU A 100 -16.11 -9.57 7.46
CA GLU A 100 -15.91 -10.68 8.40
C GLU A 100 -14.79 -10.46 9.43
N GLN A 101 -14.68 -9.23 9.96
CA GLN A 101 -13.63 -8.82 10.90
C GLN A 101 -12.20 -8.98 10.34
N ARG A 102 -12.05 -8.89 9.02
CA ARG A 102 -10.77 -8.93 8.33
C ARG A 102 -10.62 -7.68 7.49
N LEU A 103 -9.54 -6.94 7.72
CA LEU A 103 -9.10 -5.89 6.81
C LEU A 103 -8.23 -6.53 5.74
N THR A 104 -8.52 -6.25 4.48
CA THR A 104 -7.71 -6.66 3.33
C THR A 104 -7.36 -5.42 2.51
N VAL A 105 -6.08 -5.25 2.23
CA VAL A 105 -5.55 -4.20 1.37
C VAL A 105 -4.79 -4.88 0.25
N LYS A 106 -5.28 -4.72 -0.97
CA LYS A 106 -4.66 -5.24 -2.19
C LYS A 106 -4.26 -4.07 -3.07
N ILE A 107 -2.99 -4.04 -3.47
CA ILE A 107 -2.47 -3.04 -4.40
C ILE A 107 -1.89 -3.73 -5.63
N ILE A 108 -2.09 -3.09 -6.79
CA ILE A 108 -1.57 -3.53 -8.08
C ILE A 108 -0.68 -2.42 -8.64
N LYS A 109 0.52 -2.80 -9.09
CA LYS A 109 1.43 -1.90 -9.82
C LYS A 109 1.91 -2.57 -11.10
N ALA A 110 1.67 -1.93 -12.24
CA ALA A 110 2.23 -2.35 -13.51
C ALA A 110 3.76 -2.44 -13.47
N ILE A 111 4.31 -3.43 -14.16
CA ILE A 111 5.73 -3.51 -14.46
C ILE A 111 5.98 -2.53 -15.59
N ASP A 112 6.78 -1.50 -15.32
CA ASP A 112 7.20 -0.56 -16.35
C ASP A 112 8.07 -1.31 -17.36
N THR A 113 7.56 -1.52 -18.58
CA THR A 113 8.25 -2.20 -19.68
C THR A 113 8.99 -1.21 -20.58
N ARG A 114 9.38 -0.05 -20.06
CA ARG A 114 10.22 0.90 -20.80
C ARG A 114 11.66 0.40 -20.80
N ASP A 115 12.01 -0.28 -21.90
CA ASP A 115 13.38 -0.50 -22.39
C ASP A 115 14.09 0.82 -22.73
#